data_AF-A0A2I3HQF1-F1
#
_entry.id   AF-A0A2I3HQF1-F1
#
_cell.length_a   1.000
_cell.length_b   1.000
_cell.length_c   1.000
_cell.angle_alpha   90.00
_cell.angle_beta   90.00
_cell.angle_gamma   90.00
#
_symmetry.space_group_name_H-M   'P 1'
#
loop_
_entity.id
_entity.type
_entity.pdbx_description
1 polymer ?
#
loop_
_entity_poly.entity_id
_entity_poly.type
_entity_poly.pdbx_seq_one_letter_code
_entity_poly.pdbx_strand_id
1 'polypeptide(L)'
;APARGRLPPALWNLLDTSTIHGDWGWLTYPAHGWDSINEVDESFQPIHTYQVCNVMSPNQNNWLRTSWIPRDGARRVYAEIKFTLRDCNSMPGVLGTCKETFNLYYLESDRDLGASTQESQFLKIDTIAADESFTGADLGVRRLKLNTEVRGVGPLSKRGFYLAFQDIGACLAILSLRIYYKKCPAMVRNLAAFSEAVTGADSSSLVEVRGQCVRHSEERDTPKMYCSAEGEWLVPIGKCVCSAGYEERRDACVACELGFYKSAPGDQLCARCPPHSHSAAPAAQACHCDLSYYRAALDPPSSACTRPPSAPVNLISSVNGTSVTLEWAPPLDPGGRSDVTYNAVCRRCPWALSRCEACGSGTRFVPQQTSLVQASLLVANLLAHMNYSFWIEAVNGVSDLSPEPRRAAVVNITTNQAGRRRNSVPQIPGPPASPAPGPSRGQSSAGDMLWAFRQMPLWPCPSHQDPELEALHCL
;
A
#
# COMPACT_ATOMS: atom_id res chain seq x y z
N ALA A 1 1.17 27.10 1.71
CA ALA A 1 1.35 25.79 1.06
C ALA A 1 0.63 25.81 -0.28
N PRO A 2 1.30 25.55 -1.42
CA PRO A 2 0.59 25.49 -2.69
C PRO A 2 -0.22 24.19 -2.74
N ALA A 3 -1.49 24.28 -3.10
CA ALA A 3 -2.36 23.14 -3.30
C ALA A 3 -1.74 22.20 -4.34
N ARG A 4 -1.34 20.99 -3.93
CA ARG A 4 -0.88 19.93 -4.84
C ARG A 4 -2.00 19.61 -5.83
N GLY A 5 -1.82 20.04 -7.07
CA GLY A 5 -2.35 19.44 -8.31
C GLY A 5 -3.74 18.82 -8.24
N ARG A 6 -4.79 19.64 -8.06
CA ARG A 6 -6.12 19.23 -8.51
C ARG A 6 -6.08 19.23 -10.04
N LEU A 7 -6.28 18.08 -10.66
CA LEU A 7 -6.56 18.02 -12.09
C LEU A 7 -7.84 18.83 -12.34
N PRO A 8 -7.83 19.79 -13.29
CA PRO A 8 -9.03 20.52 -13.64
C PRO A 8 -10.12 19.54 -14.10
N PRO A 9 -11.41 19.84 -13.84
CA PRO A 9 -12.49 18.96 -14.26
C PRO A 9 -12.45 18.76 -15.78
N ALA A 10 -12.60 17.51 -16.21
CA ALA A 10 -12.64 17.19 -17.63
C ALA A 10 -14.01 17.62 -18.18
N LEU A 11 -14.01 18.70 -18.96
CA LEU A 11 -15.18 19.15 -19.71
C LEU A 11 -15.28 18.36 -21.01
N TRP A 12 -16.44 17.77 -21.27
CA TRP A 12 -16.69 17.03 -22.51
C TRP A 12 -17.76 17.74 -23.34
N ASN A 13 -17.38 18.23 -24.52
CA ASN A 13 -18.27 18.97 -25.41
C ASN A 13 -19.20 18.00 -26.16
N LEU A 14 -20.50 18.30 -26.14
CA LEU A 14 -21.53 17.65 -26.95
C LEU A 14 -21.84 18.47 -28.22
N LEU A 15 -21.78 19.79 -28.11
CA LEU A 15 -21.95 20.74 -29.21
C LEU A 15 -21.07 21.95 -28.95
N ASP A 16 -20.39 22.46 -29.97
CA ASP A 16 -19.69 23.73 -29.92
C ASP A 16 -19.79 24.44 -31.26
N THR A 17 -20.70 25.42 -31.36
CA THR A 17 -20.94 26.11 -32.64
C THR A 17 -19.77 26.97 -33.10
N SER A 18 -18.83 27.32 -32.21
CA SER A 18 -17.63 28.06 -32.60
C SER A 18 -16.68 27.24 -33.49
N THR A 19 -16.82 25.92 -33.45
CA THR A 19 -16.03 24.98 -34.28
C THR A 19 -16.71 24.62 -35.60
N ILE A 20 -17.97 25.02 -35.79
CA ILE A 20 -18.76 24.72 -36.98
C ILE A 20 -18.59 25.85 -37.98
N HIS A 21 -18.09 25.53 -39.17
CA HIS A 21 -17.97 26.49 -40.27
C HIS A 21 -19.27 26.53 -41.09
N GLY A 22 -19.83 27.72 -41.27
CA GLY A 22 -21.06 27.94 -42.05
C GLY A 22 -22.34 27.83 -41.22
N ASP A 23 -23.46 27.62 -41.91
CA ASP A 23 -24.78 27.54 -41.28
C ASP A 23 -24.88 26.35 -40.31
N TRP A 24 -25.37 26.60 -39.10
CA TRP A 24 -25.57 25.56 -38.08
C TRP A 24 -26.74 24.64 -38.41
N GLY A 25 -27.59 25.02 -39.38
CA GLY A 25 -28.74 24.23 -39.82
C GLY A 25 -29.83 24.12 -38.76
N TRP A 26 -29.96 25.16 -37.93
CA TRP A 26 -30.98 25.22 -36.89
C TRP A 26 -32.34 25.59 -37.46
N LEU A 27 -33.40 25.11 -36.83
CA LEU A 27 -34.76 25.28 -37.30
C LEU A 27 -35.37 26.55 -36.69
N THR A 28 -35.89 27.43 -37.56
CA THR A 28 -36.54 28.68 -37.16
C THR A 28 -38.06 28.56 -37.31
N TYR A 29 -38.80 29.10 -36.35
CA TYR A 29 -40.26 29.19 -36.42
C TYR A 29 -40.75 30.49 -35.79
N PRO A 30 -41.52 31.33 -36.51
CA PRO A 30 -41.80 31.25 -37.94
C PRO A 30 -40.52 31.39 -38.78
N ALA A 31 -40.59 31.03 -40.07
CA ALA A 31 -39.41 30.96 -40.95
C ALA A 31 -38.61 32.27 -41.09
N HIS A 32 -39.22 33.42 -40.77
CA HIS A 32 -38.61 34.75 -40.81
C HIS A 32 -38.53 35.41 -39.42
N GLY A 33 -38.60 34.61 -38.35
CA GLY A 33 -38.44 35.10 -36.98
C GLY A 33 -36.98 35.34 -36.63
N TRP A 34 -36.12 34.37 -36.96
CA TRP A 34 -34.67 34.43 -36.74
C TRP A 34 -33.94 34.37 -38.07
N ASP A 35 -32.99 35.27 -38.26
CA ASP A 35 -32.17 35.35 -39.47
C ASP A 35 -30.78 34.76 -39.22
N SER A 36 -30.35 33.86 -40.10
CA SER A 36 -29.00 33.30 -40.11
C SER A 36 -28.05 34.23 -40.86
N ILE A 37 -27.05 34.79 -40.19
CA ILE A 37 -26.15 35.80 -40.73
C ILE A 37 -24.70 35.35 -40.55
N ASN A 38 -23.92 35.44 -41.63
CA ASN A 38 -22.46 35.29 -41.59
C ASN A 38 -21.83 36.66 -41.31
N GLU A 39 -21.08 36.76 -40.22
CA GLU A 39 -20.35 37.95 -39.82
C GLU A 39 -18.84 37.66 -39.68
N VAL A 40 -18.07 38.67 -39.31
CA VAL A 40 -16.66 38.53 -38.95
C VAL A 40 -16.48 38.99 -37.51
N ASP A 41 -15.71 38.25 -36.73
CA ASP A 41 -15.37 38.65 -35.37
C ASP A 41 -14.29 39.75 -35.31
N GLU A 42 -13.90 40.17 -34.11
CA GLU A 42 -12.84 41.16 -33.89
C GLU A 42 -11.46 40.72 -34.45
N SER A 43 -11.27 39.41 -34.66
CA SER A 43 -10.04 38.79 -35.20
C SER A 43 -10.12 38.53 -36.71
N PHE A 44 -11.16 39.05 -37.38
CA PHE A 44 -11.44 38.82 -38.81
C PHE A 44 -11.69 37.35 -39.19
N GLN A 45 -12.10 36.51 -38.24
CA GLN A 45 -12.55 35.16 -38.52
C GLN A 45 -14.04 35.16 -38.89
N PRO A 46 -14.44 34.39 -39.93
CA PRO A 46 -15.84 34.27 -40.27
C PRO A 46 -16.58 33.53 -39.16
N ILE A 47 -17.60 34.18 -38.60
CA ILE A 47 -18.51 33.62 -37.60
C ILE A 47 -19.91 33.51 -38.19
N HIS A 48 -20.64 32.48 -37.79
CA HIS A 48 -22.05 32.33 -38.12
C HIS A 48 -22.88 32.71 -36.90
N THR A 49 -23.96 33.47 -37.08
CA THR A 49 -24.79 33.98 -35.99
C THR A 49 -26.27 33.87 -36.35
N TYR A 50 -27.13 33.74 -35.34
CA TYR A 50 -28.58 33.90 -35.50
C TYR A 50 -29.04 35.17 -34.81
N GLN A 51 -29.77 36.02 -35.53
CA GLN A 51 -30.19 37.33 -35.05
C GLN A 51 -31.70 37.52 -35.17
N VAL A 52 -32.27 38.27 -34.24
CA VAL A 52 -33.68 38.69 -34.26
C VAL A 52 -33.79 40.10 -33.69
N CYS A 53 -34.59 40.97 -34.31
CA CYS A 53 -34.82 42.34 -33.85
C CYS A 53 -36.22 42.84 -34.20
N ASN A 54 -37.25 42.04 -33.90
CA ASN A 54 -38.65 42.35 -34.20
C ASN A 54 -39.33 43.20 -33.10
N VAL A 55 -38.62 44.21 -32.59
CA VAL A 55 -39.01 45.02 -31.41
C VAL A 55 -40.22 45.95 -31.62
N MET A 56 -40.57 46.25 -32.88
CA MET A 56 -41.68 47.15 -33.23
C MET A 56 -43.04 46.45 -33.19
N SER A 57 -43.06 45.12 -33.33
CA SER A 57 -44.28 44.33 -33.45
C SER A 57 -44.68 43.77 -32.08
N PRO A 58 -45.93 43.97 -31.61
CA PRO A 58 -46.38 43.38 -30.35
C PRO A 58 -46.48 41.85 -30.45
N ASN A 59 -46.52 41.16 -29.30
CA ASN A 59 -46.76 39.72 -29.18
C ASN A 59 -45.83 38.83 -30.03
N GLN A 60 -44.52 39.09 -29.96
CA GLN A 60 -43.52 38.23 -30.61
C GLN A 60 -43.45 36.83 -29.98
N ASN A 61 -43.19 35.83 -30.81
CA ASN A 61 -42.97 34.44 -30.41
C ASN A 61 -42.05 33.76 -31.44
N ASN A 62 -40.78 34.16 -31.47
CA ASN A 62 -39.81 33.69 -32.45
C ASN A 62 -38.94 32.59 -31.84
N TRP A 63 -39.03 31.38 -32.37
CA TRP A 63 -38.31 30.20 -31.92
C TRP A 63 -37.12 29.88 -32.83
N LEU A 64 -35.99 29.60 -32.20
CA LEU A 64 -34.78 29.05 -32.83
C LEU A 64 -34.43 27.75 -32.11
N ARG A 65 -34.37 26.65 -32.84
CA ARG A 65 -34.16 25.32 -32.27
C ARG A 65 -32.92 24.66 -32.85
N THR A 66 -32.07 24.10 -31.98
CA THR A 66 -30.88 23.36 -32.39
C THR A 66 -31.21 22.09 -33.17
N SER A 67 -30.18 21.47 -33.73
CA SER A 67 -30.19 20.06 -34.14
C SER A 67 -30.30 19.13 -32.91
N TRP A 68 -30.58 17.85 -33.15
CA TRP A 68 -30.66 16.84 -32.09
C TRP A 68 -29.28 16.56 -31.51
N ILE A 69 -29.12 16.71 -30.20
CA ILE A 69 -27.84 16.53 -29.50
C ILE A 69 -27.88 15.21 -28.72
N PRO A 70 -26.98 14.25 -29.02
CA PRO A 70 -26.85 13.04 -28.23
C PRO A 70 -26.30 13.40 -26.83
N ARG A 71 -26.79 12.75 -25.77
CA ARG A 71 -26.34 13.06 -24.41
C ARG A 71 -25.09 12.31 -23.95
N ASP A 72 -24.62 11.31 -24.69
CA ASP A 72 -23.43 10.48 -24.38
C ASP A 72 -23.30 10.02 -22.92
N GLY A 73 -24.42 9.63 -22.31
CA GLY A 73 -24.47 9.15 -20.92
C GLY A 73 -24.58 10.25 -19.86
N ALA A 74 -24.44 11.53 -20.23
CA ALA A 74 -24.64 12.67 -19.34
C ALA A 74 -26.02 12.65 -18.69
N ARG A 75 -26.08 12.93 -17.38
CA ARG A 75 -27.33 13.14 -16.64
C ARG A 75 -27.64 14.62 -16.45
N ARG A 76 -26.62 15.46 -16.49
CA ARG A 76 -26.70 16.91 -16.44
C ARG A 76 -25.74 17.48 -17.48
N VAL A 77 -26.19 18.46 -18.23
CA VAL A 77 -25.37 19.21 -19.19
C VAL A 77 -25.39 20.69 -18.84
N TYR A 78 -24.44 21.44 -19.37
CA TYR A 78 -24.32 22.87 -19.20
C TYR A 78 -24.37 23.52 -20.58
N ALA A 79 -25.28 24.47 -20.76
CA ALA A 79 -25.38 25.29 -21.94
C ALA A 79 -24.72 26.64 -21.64
N GLU A 80 -23.57 26.88 -22.29
CA GLU A 80 -22.89 28.16 -22.32
C GLU A 80 -23.29 28.91 -23.59
N ILE A 81 -23.90 30.08 -23.41
CA ILE A 81 -24.48 30.88 -24.50
C ILE A 81 -23.73 32.20 -24.53
N LYS A 82 -23.17 32.53 -25.69
CA LYS A 82 -22.57 33.85 -25.95
C LYS A 82 -23.47 34.64 -26.88
N PHE A 83 -23.89 35.81 -26.46
CA PHE A 83 -24.88 36.62 -27.19
C PHE A 83 -24.65 38.12 -26.99
N THR A 84 -25.21 38.93 -27.89
CA THR A 84 -25.28 40.39 -27.75
C THR A 84 -26.74 40.80 -27.64
N LEU A 85 -27.00 41.88 -26.89
CA LEU A 85 -28.35 42.39 -26.69
C LEU A 85 -28.35 43.92 -26.73
N ARG A 86 -29.30 44.50 -27.46
CA ARG A 86 -29.44 45.95 -27.59
C ARG A 86 -30.36 46.53 -26.52
N ASP A 87 -29.94 47.63 -25.90
CA ASP A 87 -30.73 48.37 -24.92
C ASP A 87 -32.00 48.94 -25.57
N CYS A 88 -33.16 48.65 -24.97
CA CYS A 88 -34.46 49.14 -25.45
C CYS A 88 -34.56 50.67 -25.40
N ASN A 89 -33.90 51.33 -24.46
CA ASN A 89 -33.88 52.80 -24.35
C ASN A 89 -33.11 53.46 -25.49
N SER A 90 -32.23 52.71 -26.16
CA SER A 90 -31.48 53.18 -27.33
C SER A 90 -32.28 53.14 -28.63
N MET A 91 -33.53 52.68 -28.58
CA MET A 91 -34.41 52.50 -29.74
C MET A 91 -35.63 53.42 -29.65
N PRO A 92 -35.86 54.31 -30.64
CA PRO A 92 -37.02 55.17 -30.63
C PRO A 92 -38.29 54.38 -31.01
N GLY A 93 -39.38 54.61 -30.27
CA GLY A 93 -40.72 54.09 -30.64
C GLY A 93 -41.04 52.64 -30.22
N VAL A 94 -40.21 52.02 -29.37
CA VAL A 94 -40.38 50.60 -28.96
C VAL A 94 -40.78 50.41 -27.49
N LEU A 95 -41.15 51.51 -26.80
CA LEU A 95 -41.53 51.50 -25.39
C LEU A 95 -42.80 50.65 -25.21
N GLY A 96 -42.68 49.53 -24.48
CA GLY A 96 -43.76 48.60 -24.16
C GLY A 96 -43.77 47.30 -24.96
N THR A 97 -43.18 47.28 -26.16
CA THR A 97 -43.01 46.07 -26.99
C THR A 97 -41.63 45.45 -26.85
N CYS A 98 -40.59 46.28 -26.68
CA CYS A 98 -39.21 45.83 -26.54
C CYS A 98 -38.95 45.11 -25.19
N LYS A 99 -38.16 44.03 -25.25
CA LYS A 99 -37.69 43.26 -24.11
C LYS A 99 -36.17 43.13 -24.14
N GLU A 100 -35.56 42.97 -22.97
CA GLU A 100 -34.10 42.78 -22.82
C GLU A 100 -33.77 41.36 -22.32
N THR A 101 -34.68 40.43 -22.60
CA THR A 101 -34.58 39.04 -22.16
C THR A 101 -35.11 38.10 -23.23
N PHE A 102 -34.55 36.90 -23.31
CA PHE A 102 -35.08 35.79 -24.10
C PHE A 102 -35.22 34.55 -23.21
N ASN A 103 -36.01 33.56 -23.65
CA ASN A 103 -36.22 32.35 -22.89
C ASN A 103 -35.43 31.18 -23.49
N LEU A 104 -34.87 30.34 -22.62
CA LEU A 104 -34.20 29.11 -22.99
C LEU A 104 -35.07 27.90 -22.64
N TYR A 105 -35.19 26.96 -23.57
CA TYR A 105 -35.98 25.74 -23.42
C TYR A 105 -35.19 24.50 -23.83
N TYR A 106 -35.66 23.34 -23.38
CA TYR A 106 -35.19 22.04 -23.86
C TYR A 106 -36.31 21.03 -24.09
N LEU A 107 -36.05 20.05 -24.95
CA LEU A 107 -36.95 18.93 -25.22
C LEU A 107 -36.13 17.64 -25.31
N GLU A 108 -36.44 16.65 -24.48
CA GLU A 108 -35.81 15.32 -24.54
C GLU A 108 -36.50 14.39 -25.54
N SER A 109 -35.70 13.69 -26.36
CA SER A 109 -36.18 12.67 -27.29
C SER A 109 -35.19 11.50 -27.42
N ASP A 110 -35.71 10.30 -27.68
CA ASP A 110 -34.87 9.11 -27.91
C ASP A 110 -34.32 9.01 -29.34
N ARG A 111 -34.81 9.85 -30.24
CA ARG A 111 -34.44 9.93 -31.66
C ARG A 111 -34.56 11.35 -32.17
N ASP A 112 -33.94 11.62 -33.31
CA ASP A 112 -34.14 12.85 -34.05
C ASP A 112 -35.58 12.90 -34.61
N LEU A 113 -36.33 13.94 -34.22
CA LEU A 113 -37.69 14.25 -34.62
C LEU A 113 -37.76 15.14 -35.88
N GLY A 114 -36.62 15.56 -36.43
CA GLY A 114 -36.57 16.42 -37.62
C GLY A 114 -37.34 17.73 -37.41
N ALA A 115 -38.22 18.12 -38.33
CA ALA A 115 -39.05 19.33 -38.21
C ALA A 115 -40.33 19.14 -37.36
N SER A 116 -40.61 17.94 -36.84
CA SER A 116 -41.88 17.57 -36.20
C SER A 116 -41.94 17.88 -34.70
N THR A 117 -41.37 19.00 -34.26
CA THR A 117 -41.41 19.42 -32.83
C THR A 117 -42.45 20.50 -32.61
N GLN A 118 -43.21 20.42 -31.52
CA GLN A 118 -44.19 21.44 -31.14
C GLN A 118 -43.71 22.24 -29.92
N GLU A 119 -44.08 23.53 -29.87
CA GLU A 119 -43.72 24.45 -28.78
C GLU A 119 -44.16 23.93 -27.40
N SER A 120 -45.33 23.31 -27.32
CA SER A 120 -45.91 22.77 -26.07
C SER A 120 -45.11 21.63 -25.43
N GLN A 121 -44.20 21.01 -26.19
CA GLN A 121 -43.37 19.91 -25.70
C GLN A 121 -42.12 20.41 -24.98
N PHE A 122 -41.72 21.66 -25.23
CA PHE A 122 -40.52 22.25 -24.67
C PHE A 122 -40.72 22.65 -23.21
N LEU A 123 -39.75 22.28 -22.37
CA LEU A 123 -39.70 22.67 -20.97
C LEU A 123 -38.80 23.91 -20.83
N LYS A 124 -39.30 24.93 -20.13
CA LYS A 124 -38.54 26.16 -19.88
C LYS A 124 -37.41 25.90 -18.89
N ILE A 125 -36.20 26.28 -19.27
CA ILE A 125 -35.01 26.23 -18.41
C ILE A 125 -34.95 27.51 -17.58
N ASP A 126 -34.86 28.66 -18.25
CA ASP A 126 -34.72 29.96 -17.60
C ASP A 126 -35.07 31.10 -18.56
N THR A 127 -35.22 32.31 -18.01
CA THR A 127 -35.22 33.57 -18.75
C THR A 127 -33.83 34.19 -18.65
N ILE A 128 -33.16 34.35 -19.79
CA ILE A 128 -31.81 34.90 -19.89
C ILE A 128 -31.88 36.40 -20.10
N ALA A 129 -31.14 37.13 -19.28
CA ALA A 129 -30.93 38.58 -19.40
C ALA A 129 -29.46 38.84 -19.74
N ALA A 130 -29.18 40.02 -20.30
CA ALA A 130 -27.81 40.47 -20.51
C ALA A 130 -27.24 41.15 -19.25
N ASP A 131 -25.97 40.90 -18.94
CA ASP A 131 -25.22 41.67 -17.94
C ASP A 131 -24.88 43.06 -18.48
N GLU A 132 -24.51 43.14 -19.76
CA GLU A 132 -24.24 44.37 -20.49
C GLU A 132 -25.04 44.45 -21.79
N SER A 133 -25.76 45.55 -21.99
CA SER A 133 -26.42 45.88 -23.25
C SER A 133 -25.61 46.91 -24.04
N PHE A 134 -25.74 46.91 -25.38
CA PHE A 134 -25.14 47.93 -26.24
C PHE A 134 -26.16 48.99 -26.67
N THR A 135 -25.70 50.22 -26.88
CA THR A 135 -26.51 51.39 -27.23
C THR A 135 -26.20 51.90 -28.65
N GLY A 136 -26.93 52.92 -29.10
CA GLY A 136 -26.66 53.61 -30.37
C GLY A 136 -25.27 54.25 -30.44
N ALA A 137 -24.71 54.67 -29.30
CA ALA A 137 -23.35 55.21 -29.24
C ALA A 137 -22.28 54.12 -29.50
N ASP A 138 -22.52 52.92 -28.97
CA ASP A 138 -21.62 51.78 -29.13
C ASP A 138 -21.60 51.25 -30.57
N LEU A 139 -22.75 51.29 -31.26
CA LEU A 139 -22.85 51.01 -32.69
C LEU A 139 -21.99 51.99 -33.52
N GLY A 140 -21.94 53.27 -33.13
CA GLY A 140 -21.12 54.29 -33.79
C GLY A 140 -19.61 54.03 -33.71
N VAL A 141 -19.16 53.29 -32.69
CA VAL A 141 -17.76 52.91 -32.48
C VAL A 141 -17.52 51.41 -32.79
N ARG A 142 -18.53 50.71 -33.33
CA ARG A 142 -18.50 49.25 -33.63
C ARG A 142 -18.08 48.39 -32.43
N ARG A 143 -18.52 48.77 -31.23
CA ARG A 143 -18.15 48.08 -29.99
C ARG A 143 -19.35 47.31 -29.44
N LEU A 144 -19.53 46.08 -29.89
CA LEU A 144 -20.60 45.22 -29.39
C LEU A 144 -20.28 44.71 -27.97
N LYS A 145 -21.31 44.55 -27.13
CA LYS A 145 -21.18 44.02 -25.77
C LYS A 145 -21.53 42.53 -25.76
N LEU A 146 -20.50 41.70 -25.57
CA LEU A 146 -20.62 40.24 -25.55
C LEU A 146 -20.97 39.76 -24.14
N ASN A 147 -22.11 39.09 -24.01
CA ASN A 147 -22.56 38.45 -22.78
C ASN A 147 -22.28 36.96 -22.83
N THR A 148 -21.97 36.35 -21.68
CA THR A 148 -21.77 34.89 -21.55
C THR A 148 -22.60 34.37 -20.39
N GLU A 149 -23.55 33.48 -20.69
CA GLU A 149 -24.45 32.92 -19.69
C GLU A 149 -24.38 31.39 -19.68
N VAL A 150 -24.33 30.80 -18.48
CA VAL A 150 -24.25 29.34 -18.30
C VAL A 150 -25.47 28.83 -17.54
N ARG A 151 -26.19 27.86 -18.12
CA ARG A 151 -27.33 27.21 -17.45
C ARG A 151 -27.20 25.69 -17.46
N GLY A 152 -27.52 25.08 -16.32
CA GLY A 152 -27.57 23.62 -16.19
C GLY A 152 -28.90 23.06 -16.69
N VAL A 153 -28.85 21.99 -17.46
CA VAL A 153 -30.02 21.30 -18.02
C VAL A 153 -30.01 19.84 -17.55
N GLY A 154 -31.15 19.38 -17.05
CA GLY A 154 -31.34 18.01 -16.55
C GLY A 154 -32.18 17.98 -15.27
N PRO A 155 -32.41 16.78 -14.70
CA PRO A 155 -31.84 15.48 -15.10
C PRO A 155 -32.31 14.98 -16.47
N LEU A 156 -31.36 14.67 -17.36
CA LEU A 156 -31.62 14.05 -18.66
C LEU A 156 -31.73 12.52 -18.52
N SER A 157 -32.74 11.95 -19.16
CA SER A 157 -33.09 10.53 -19.12
C SER A 157 -33.11 9.87 -20.50
N LYS A 158 -33.58 10.57 -21.54
CA LYS A 158 -33.70 10.04 -22.91
C LYS A 158 -32.38 10.06 -23.67
N ARG A 159 -32.30 9.46 -24.87
CA ARG A 159 -31.01 9.34 -25.61
C ARG A 159 -30.38 10.67 -26.07
N GLY A 160 -31.18 11.71 -26.24
CA GLY A 160 -30.71 13.04 -26.61
C GLY A 160 -31.75 14.12 -26.34
N PHE A 161 -31.45 15.33 -26.76
CA PHE A 161 -32.30 16.49 -26.51
C PHE A 161 -32.08 17.59 -27.56
N TYR A 162 -33.02 18.52 -27.60
CA TYR A 162 -32.91 19.78 -28.32
C TYR A 162 -32.82 20.93 -27.31
N LEU A 163 -32.11 21.99 -27.68
CA LEU A 163 -32.29 23.30 -27.07
C LEU A 163 -33.10 24.20 -28.00
N ALA A 164 -33.87 25.11 -27.41
CA ALA A 164 -34.57 26.13 -28.16
C ALA A 164 -34.50 27.48 -27.45
N PHE A 165 -34.41 28.53 -28.25
CA PHE A 165 -34.41 29.93 -27.84
C PHE A 165 -35.73 30.54 -28.29
N GLN A 166 -36.43 31.19 -27.38
CA GLN A 166 -37.67 31.90 -27.66
C GLN A 166 -37.46 33.39 -27.41
N ASP A 167 -37.62 34.17 -28.47
CA ASP A 167 -37.70 35.61 -28.41
C ASP A 167 -39.17 36.08 -28.30
N ILE A 168 -39.39 37.05 -27.42
CA ILE A 168 -40.69 37.67 -27.12
C ILE A 168 -40.68 39.19 -27.37
N GLY A 169 -39.73 39.70 -28.16
CA GLY A 169 -39.65 41.10 -28.57
C GLY A 169 -38.33 41.78 -28.21
N ALA A 170 -37.22 41.04 -28.18
CA ALA A 170 -35.88 41.54 -27.95
C ALA A 170 -35.13 41.79 -29.26
N CYS A 171 -34.04 42.55 -29.16
CA CYS A 171 -33.08 42.73 -30.25
C CYS A 171 -31.75 42.09 -29.83
N LEU A 172 -31.54 40.84 -30.26
CA LEU A 172 -30.38 40.05 -29.85
C LEU A 172 -29.77 39.23 -31.00
N ALA A 173 -28.49 38.88 -30.81
CA ALA A 173 -27.77 37.94 -31.67
C ALA A 173 -27.15 36.84 -30.82
N ILE A 174 -27.34 35.58 -31.21
CA ILE A 174 -26.65 34.42 -30.65
C ILE A 174 -25.38 34.19 -31.46
N LEU A 175 -24.22 34.33 -30.80
CA LEU A 175 -22.91 34.22 -31.44
C LEU A 175 -22.30 32.82 -31.24
N SER A 176 -22.53 32.20 -30.09
CA SER A 176 -22.02 30.86 -29.82
C SER A 176 -22.90 30.11 -28.84
N LEU A 177 -23.07 28.82 -29.08
CA LEU A 177 -23.64 27.87 -28.14
C LEU A 177 -22.65 26.73 -27.95
N ARG A 178 -22.22 26.54 -26.70
CA ARG A 178 -21.41 25.42 -26.29
C ARG A 178 -22.16 24.61 -25.26
N ILE A 179 -22.38 23.34 -25.56
CA ILE A 179 -23.04 22.38 -24.68
C ILE A 179 -22.00 21.36 -24.25
N TYR A 180 -21.82 21.21 -22.94
CA TYR A 180 -20.86 20.27 -22.38
C TYR A 180 -21.39 19.62 -21.11
N TYR A 181 -20.79 18.50 -20.71
CA TYR A 181 -21.00 17.93 -19.38
C TYR A 181 -19.67 17.75 -18.68
N LYS A 182 -19.74 17.57 -17.36
CA LYS A 182 -18.58 17.37 -16.51
C LYS A 182 -18.42 15.88 -16.20
N LYS A 183 -17.19 15.40 -16.20
CA LYS A 183 -16.82 14.06 -15.74
C LYS A 183 -15.56 14.10 -14.89
N CYS A 184 -15.47 13.17 -13.94
CA CYS A 184 -14.22 12.93 -13.25
C CYS A 184 -13.32 12.07 -14.14
N PRO A 185 -12.08 12.53 -14.45
CA PRO A 185 -11.18 11.80 -15.33
C PRO A 185 -10.68 10.51 -14.68
N ALA A 186 -10.24 9.55 -15.48
CA ALA A 186 -9.61 8.34 -14.97
C ALA A 186 -8.32 8.69 -14.21
N MET A 187 -8.12 8.08 -13.05
CA MET A 187 -6.92 8.30 -12.25
C MET A 187 -6.54 7.07 -11.43
N VAL A 188 -5.31 7.04 -10.94
CA VAL A 188 -4.85 6.04 -9.98
C VAL A 188 -4.56 6.72 -8.66
N ARG A 189 -5.02 6.13 -7.56
CA ARG A 189 -4.77 6.62 -6.20
C ARG A 189 -4.71 5.46 -5.23
N ASN A 190 -3.75 5.46 -4.31
CA ASN A 190 -3.57 4.39 -3.33
C ASN A 190 -3.52 2.99 -3.98
N LEU A 191 -2.81 2.89 -5.13
CA LEU A 191 -2.70 1.68 -5.94
C LEU A 191 -4.04 1.11 -6.46
N ALA A 192 -5.10 1.92 -6.47
CA ALA A 192 -6.38 1.61 -7.09
C ALA A 192 -6.62 2.53 -8.29
N ALA A 193 -6.97 1.93 -9.42
CA ALA A 193 -7.40 2.62 -10.63
C ALA A 193 -8.91 2.92 -10.55
N PHE A 194 -9.26 4.18 -10.74
CA PHE A 194 -10.63 4.67 -10.83
C PHE A 194 -10.91 5.04 -12.28
N SER A 195 -11.94 4.42 -12.86
CA SER A 195 -12.39 4.72 -14.22
C SER A 195 -13.00 6.12 -14.31
N GLU A 196 -13.12 6.64 -15.53
CA GLU A 196 -13.88 7.86 -15.76
C GLU A 196 -15.31 7.72 -15.23
N ALA A 197 -15.83 8.79 -14.63
CA ALA A 197 -17.17 8.80 -14.04
C ALA A 197 -17.93 10.07 -14.43
N VAL A 198 -19.13 9.88 -14.98
CA VAL A 198 -20.04 10.98 -15.31
C VAL A 198 -20.65 11.53 -14.02
N THR A 199 -20.73 12.85 -13.93
CA THR A 199 -21.34 13.54 -12.77
C THR A 199 -22.83 13.20 -12.63
N GLY A 200 -23.34 13.32 -11.41
CA GLY A 200 -24.75 13.04 -11.12
C GLY A 200 -25.70 14.12 -11.67
N ALA A 201 -26.99 13.92 -11.45
CA ALA A 201 -28.05 14.81 -11.93
C ALA A 201 -28.09 16.16 -11.20
N ASP A 202 -27.83 16.14 -9.89
CA ASP A 202 -28.02 17.26 -8.98
C ASP A 202 -26.70 17.94 -8.65
N SER A 203 -26.75 19.23 -8.30
CA SER A 203 -25.55 20.01 -7.94
C SER A 203 -24.86 19.52 -6.67
N SER A 204 -25.55 18.81 -5.78
CA SER A 204 -24.99 18.20 -4.57
C SER A 204 -24.76 16.69 -4.70
N SER A 205 -24.91 16.14 -5.91
CA SER A 205 -24.79 14.70 -6.11
C SER A 205 -23.35 14.21 -5.98
N LEU A 206 -23.18 13.05 -5.33
CA LEU A 206 -21.91 12.35 -5.19
C LEU A 206 -22.05 10.95 -5.77
N VAL A 207 -21.29 10.68 -6.83
CA VAL A 207 -21.29 9.35 -7.48
C VAL A 207 -20.18 8.52 -6.86
N GLU A 208 -20.54 7.45 -6.14
CA GLU A 208 -19.58 6.47 -5.61
C GLU A 208 -18.97 5.65 -6.75
N VAL A 209 -17.64 5.57 -6.78
CA VAL A 209 -16.87 4.77 -7.74
C VAL A 209 -15.94 3.86 -6.96
N ARG A 210 -16.10 2.54 -7.18
CA ARG A 210 -15.20 1.53 -6.65
C ARG A 210 -13.95 1.46 -7.53
N GLY A 211 -12.79 1.57 -6.90
CA GLY A 211 -11.50 1.40 -7.57
C GLY A 211 -11.19 -0.07 -7.84
N GLN A 212 -10.38 -0.33 -8.84
CA GLN A 212 -9.80 -1.65 -9.13
C GLN A 212 -8.32 -1.62 -8.81
N CYS A 213 -7.83 -2.57 -8.03
CA CYS A 213 -6.41 -2.66 -7.72
C CYS A 213 -5.57 -2.77 -9.00
N VAL A 214 -4.47 -2.02 -9.06
CA VAL A 214 -3.54 -2.06 -10.20
C VAL A 214 -2.91 -3.45 -10.34
N ARG A 215 -2.30 -3.75 -11.49
CA ARG A 215 -1.62 -5.04 -11.69
C ARG A 215 -0.58 -5.29 -10.61
N HIS A 216 -0.48 -6.54 -10.15
CA HIS A 216 0.44 -6.96 -9.08
C HIS A 216 0.20 -6.25 -7.75
N SER A 217 -1.06 -5.96 -7.45
CA SER A 217 -1.49 -5.46 -6.15
C SER A 217 -2.72 -6.21 -5.67
N GLU A 218 -2.94 -6.18 -4.36
CA GLU A 218 -4.00 -6.89 -3.66
C GLU A 218 -4.83 -5.89 -2.83
N GLU A 219 -6.13 -6.15 -2.72
CA GLU A 219 -7.06 -5.32 -1.96
C GLU A 219 -6.80 -5.52 -0.47
N ARG A 220 -6.35 -4.45 0.22
CA ARG A 220 -6.24 -4.46 1.68
C ARG A 220 -7.55 -3.97 2.31
N ASP A 221 -8.04 -2.84 1.81
CA ASP A 221 -9.32 -2.24 2.17
C ASP A 221 -10.00 -1.82 0.87
N THR A 222 -11.32 -2.02 0.74
CA THR A 222 -12.04 -1.74 -0.50
C THR A 222 -11.87 -0.29 -0.96
N PRO A 223 -11.18 -0.05 -2.09
CA PRO A 223 -10.90 1.30 -2.55
C PRO A 223 -12.16 1.95 -3.14
N LYS A 224 -12.50 3.13 -2.65
CA LYS A 224 -13.66 3.91 -3.06
C LYS A 224 -13.33 5.39 -3.16
N MET A 225 -13.92 6.07 -4.13
CA MET A 225 -13.85 7.52 -4.30
C MET A 225 -15.22 8.06 -4.74
N TYR A 226 -15.44 9.35 -4.52
CA TYR A 226 -16.69 10.02 -4.88
C TYR A 226 -16.43 11.10 -5.92
N CYS A 227 -17.17 11.07 -7.02
CA CYS A 227 -17.15 12.10 -8.05
C CYS A 227 -18.24 13.15 -7.75
N SER A 228 -17.82 14.40 -7.56
CA SER A 228 -18.70 15.55 -7.32
C SER A 228 -19.38 16.05 -8.59
N ALA A 229 -20.46 16.83 -8.46
CA ALA A 229 -21.15 17.48 -9.59
C ALA A 229 -20.25 18.43 -10.39
N GLU A 230 -19.19 18.94 -9.76
CA GLU A 230 -18.19 19.82 -10.38
C GLU A 230 -17.17 19.05 -11.24
N GLY A 231 -17.19 17.71 -11.21
CA GLY A 231 -16.21 16.87 -11.89
C GLY A 231 -14.91 16.72 -11.11
N GLU A 232 -14.91 17.00 -9.80
CA GLU A 232 -13.77 16.77 -8.91
C GLU A 232 -13.90 15.45 -8.14
N TRP A 233 -12.79 14.74 -8.02
CA TRP A 233 -12.64 13.59 -7.15
C TRP A 233 -12.47 14.01 -5.69
N LEU A 234 -13.27 13.40 -4.81
CA LEU A 234 -13.20 13.63 -3.36
C LEU A 234 -12.34 12.57 -2.65
N VAL A 235 -12.32 12.61 -1.31
CA VAL A 235 -11.41 11.83 -0.44
C VAL A 235 -11.44 10.33 -0.77
N PRO A 236 -10.26 9.71 -1.03
CA PRO A 236 -10.17 8.27 -1.22
C PRO A 236 -10.31 7.52 0.10
N ILE A 237 -11.10 6.44 0.07
CA ILE A 237 -11.30 5.51 1.17
C ILE A 237 -10.75 4.16 0.74
N GLY A 238 -10.02 3.47 1.62
CA GLY A 238 -9.39 2.19 1.31
C GLY A 238 -8.16 2.31 0.40
N LYS A 239 -7.51 1.17 0.18
CA LYS A 239 -6.27 1.09 -0.61
C LYS A 239 -5.97 -0.33 -1.06
N CYS A 240 -5.18 -0.41 -2.12
CA CYS A 240 -4.50 -1.65 -2.51
C CYS A 240 -3.05 -1.60 -2.03
N VAL A 241 -2.41 -2.76 -1.95
CA VAL A 241 -1.00 -2.90 -1.60
C VAL A 241 -0.29 -3.78 -2.61
N CYS A 242 0.96 -3.50 -2.94
CA CYS A 242 1.68 -4.34 -3.90
C CYS A 242 1.86 -5.75 -3.36
N SER A 243 1.65 -6.75 -4.22
CA SER A 243 1.76 -8.17 -3.90
C SER A 243 3.21 -8.56 -3.53
N ALA A 244 3.40 -9.78 -3.03
CA ALA A 244 4.74 -10.32 -2.81
C ALA A 244 5.56 -10.28 -4.11
N GLY A 245 6.84 -9.89 -4.02
CA GLY A 245 7.73 -9.64 -5.14
C GLY A 245 7.58 -8.27 -5.83
N TYR A 246 6.68 -7.39 -5.39
CA TYR A 246 6.46 -6.08 -6.01
C TYR A 246 6.49 -4.94 -4.99
N GLU A 247 7.10 -3.82 -5.36
CA GLU A 247 7.13 -2.59 -4.56
C GLU A 247 6.38 -1.45 -5.24
N GLU A 248 5.89 -0.51 -4.44
CA GLU A 248 5.22 0.69 -4.93
C GLU A 248 6.25 1.67 -5.50
N ARG A 249 6.07 2.05 -6.76
CA ARG A 249 6.85 3.11 -7.41
C ARG A 249 5.90 4.05 -8.13
N ARG A 250 5.68 5.22 -7.54
CA ARG A 250 4.63 6.18 -7.92
C ARG A 250 3.24 5.56 -7.72
N ASP A 251 2.48 5.34 -8.79
CA ASP A 251 1.12 4.79 -8.75
C ASP A 251 1.04 3.36 -9.33
N ALA A 252 2.16 2.65 -9.37
CA ALA A 252 2.25 1.30 -9.93
C ALA A 252 3.08 0.37 -9.04
N CYS A 253 2.78 -0.92 -9.13
CA CYS A 253 3.57 -1.97 -8.52
C CYS A 253 4.60 -2.49 -9.51
N VAL A 254 5.88 -2.31 -9.18
CA VAL A 254 7.01 -2.75 -10.00
C VAL A 254 7.68 -3.95 -9.37
N ALA A 255 8.13 -4.88 -10.21
CA ALA A 255 8.83 -6.07 -9.76
C ALA A 255 10.10 -5.68 -8.99
N CYS A 256 10.39 -6.39 -7.89
CA CYS A 256 11.67 -6.27 -7.22
C CYS A 256 12.81 -6.54 -8.22
N GLU A 257 13.84 -5.71 -8.16
CA GLU A 257 15.03 -5.86 -9.00
C GLU A 257 15.85 -7.10 -8.61
N LEU A 258 16.78 -7.49 -9.47
CA LEU A 258 17.68 -8.62 -9.20
C LEU A 258 18.48 -8.38 -7.93
N GLY A 259 18.59 -9.40 -7.08
CA GLY A 259 19.21 -9.30 -5.76
C GLY A 259 18.31 -8.72 -4.68
N PHE A 260 17.05 -8.39 -4.99
CA PHE A 260 16.03 -7.97 -4.03
C PHE A 260 14.86 -8.96 -3.99
N TYR A 261 14.08 -8.90 -2.91
CA TYR A 261 12.89 -9.72 -2.71
C TYR A 261 11.84 -9.01 -1.84
N LYS A 262 10.60 -9.53 -1.86
CA LYS A 262 9.54 -9.14 -0.93
C LYS A 262 8.62 -10.32 -0.66
N SER A 263 8.55 -10.78 0.58
CA SER A 263 7.87 -12.03 0.96
C SER A 263 6.36 -11.96 1.12
N ALA A 264 5.81 -10.77 1.40
CA ALA A 264 4.39 -10.62 1.68
C ALA A 264 3.82 -9.37 0.98
N PRO A 265 2.51 -9.34 0.68
CA PRO A 265 1.84 -8.13 0.23
C PRO A 265 1.88 -7.05 1.31
N GLY A 266 2.03 -5.79 0.90
CA GLY A 266 2.09 -4.67 1.85
C GLY A 266 2.73 -3.41 1.30
N ASP A 267 2.87 -2.41 2.16
CA ASP A 267 3.44 -1.09 1.85
C ASP A 267 4.98 -1.08 1.87
N GLN A 268 5.60 -2.22 2.18
CA GLN A 268 7.05 -2.36 2.29
C GLN A 268 7.69 -2.38 0.91
N LEU A 269 8.85 -1.71 0.80
CA LEU A 269 9.70 -1.77 -0.39
C LEU A 269 10.46 -3.11 -0.46
N CYS A 270 11.04 -3.40 -1.62
CA CYS A 270 11.84 -4.61 -1.79
C CYS A 270 13.10 -4.54 -0.92
N ALA A 271 13.36 -5.63 -0.19
CA ALA A 271 14.55 -5.76 0.64
C ALA A 271 15.66 -6.45 -0.16
N ARG A 272 16.93 -6.09 0.12
CA ARG A 272 18.07 -6.80 -0.47
C ARG A 272 18.12 -8.23 0.07
N CYS A 273 18.53 -9.17 -0.78
CA CYS A 273 18.76 -10.54 -0.33
C CYS A 273 19.75 -10.58 0.84
N PRO A 274 19.42 -11.29 1.93
CA PRO A 274 20.30 -11.42 3.07
C PRO A 274 21.55 -12.26 2.71
N PRO A 275 22.60 -12.25 3.54
CA PRO A 275 23.84 -12.96 3.26
C PRO A 275 23.65 -14.44 2.90
N HIS A 276 24.49 -14.93 2.01
CA HIS A 276 24.48 -16.30 1.47
C HIS A 276 23.18 -16.69 0.75
N SER A 277 22.51 -15.69 0.16
CA SER A 277 21.31 -15.91 -0.65
C SER A 277 21.25 -14.94 -1.82
N HIS A 278 20.55 -15.35 -2.88
CA HIS A 278 20.39 -14.56 -4.10
C HIS A 278 18.98 -14.72 -4.68
N SER A 279 18.57 -13.74 -5.50
CA SER A 279 17.40 -13.84 -6.37
C SER A 279 17.84 -13.84 -7.83
N ALA A 280 17.60 -14.95 -8.51
CA ALA A 280 18.01 -15.14 -9.91
C ALA A 280 17.06 -14.48 -10.93
N ALA A 281 15.85 -14.09 -10.50
CA ALA A 281 14.85 -13.45 -11.33
C ALA A 281 14.24 -12.23 -10.62
N PRO A 282 13.74 -11.23 -11.39
CA PRO A 282 12.93 -10.16 -10.83
C PRO A 282 11.65 -10.69 -10.18
N ALA A 283 11.00 -9.86 -9.37
CA ALA A 283 9.79 -10.20 -8.63
C ALA A 283 9.95 -11.39 -7.65
N ALA A 284 11.16 -11.57 -7.11
CA ALA A 284 11.40 -12.64 -6.15
C ALA A 284 10.60 -12.42 -4.85
N GLN A 285 9.88 -13.46 -4.44
CA GLN A 285 9.17 -13.46 -3.16
C GLN A 285 10.09 -13.90 -2.00
N ALA A 286 11.13 -14.67 -2.31
CA ALA A 286 12.16 -15.07 -1.36
C ALA A 286 13.49 -15.24 -2.10
N CYS A 287 14.60 -15.07 -1.37
CA CYS A 287 15.94 -15.34 -1.89
C CYS A 287 16.31 -16.81 -1.67
N HIS A 288 16.84 -17.43 -2.72
CA HIS A 288 17.34 -18.80 -2.68
C HIS A 288 18.70 -18.82 -2.01
N CYS A 289 18.96 -19.84 -1.19
CA CYS A 289 20.27 -19.97 -0.56
C CYS A 289 21.35 -20.36 -1.57
N ASP A 290 22.56 -19.86 -1.36
CA ASP A 290 23.73 -20.28 -2.12
C ASP A 290 24.07 -21.76 -1.84
N LEU A 291 24.90 -22.35 -2.70
CA LEU A 291 25.32 -23.74 -2.54
C LEU A 291 25.94 -23.99 -1.15
N SER A 292 25.53 -25.08 -0.50
CA SER A 292 25.92 -25.47 0.87
C SER A 292 25.44 -24.55 2.00
N TYR A 293 24.50 -23.63 1.71
CA TYR A 293 23.78 -22.85 2.71
C TYR A 293 22.28 -23.17 2.67
N TYR A 294 21.62 -23.00 3.82
CA TYR A 294 20.25 -23.45 4.05
C TYR A 294 19.51 -22.51 5.02
N ARG A 295 18.18 -22.61 5.04
CA ARG A 295 17.33 -22.00 6.08
C ARG A 295 16.46 -23.08 6.72
N ALA A 296 16.28 -23.00 8.04
CA ALA A 296 15.33 -23.85 8.74
C ALA A 296 13.90 -23.37 8.48
N ALA A 297 12.91 -24.24 8.66
CA ALA A 297 11.50 -23.93 8.38
C ALA A 297 10.94 -22.78 9.25
N LEU A 298 11.50 -22.57 10.44
CA LEU A 298 11.10 -21.51 11.37
C LEU A 298 11.84 -20.18 11.14
N ASP A 299 12.85 -20.17 10.26
CA ASP A 299 13.61 -18.96 9.98
C ASP A 299 12.79 -18.01 9.09
N PRO A 300 12.69 -16.71 9.43
CA PRO A 300 11.99 -15.74 8.59
C PRO A 300 12.74 -15.53 7.25
N PRO A 301 12.06 -15.14 6.16
CA PRO A 301 12.70 -14.87 4.87
C PRO A 301 13.83 -13.83 4.92
N SER A 302 13.82 -12.95 5.93
CA SER A 302 14.84 -11.94 6.17
C SER A 302 16.12 -12.46 6.83
N SER A 303 16.13 -13.68 7.35
CA SER A 303 17.33 -14.29 7.93
C SER A 303 18.35 -14.65 6.84
N ALA A 304 19.63 -14.58 7.19
CA ALA A 304 20.70 -15.09 6.33
C ALA A 304 20.60 -16.61 6.19
N CYS A 305 21.02 -17.13 5.03
CA CYS A 305 21.22 -18.57 4.94
C CYS A 305 22.47 -18.96 5.72
N THR A 306 22.39 -20.12 6.38
CA THR A 306 23.40 -20.61 7.33
C THR A 306 23.88 -21.98 6.90
N ARG A 307 24.96 -22.49 7.50
CA ARG A 307 25.54 -23.78 7.13
C ARG A 307 25.68 -24.69 8.35
N PRO A 308 25.84 -26.01 8.18
CA PRO A 308 26.18 -26.89 9.28
C PRO A 308 27.48 -26.45 9.97
N PRO A 309 27.61 -26.62 11.30
CA PRO A 309 28.79 -26.17 12.03
C PRO A 309 30.02 -27.02 11.68
N SER A 310 31.22 -26.50 11.98
CA SER A 310 32.45 -27.28 11.94
C SER A 310 32.46 -28.34 13.05
N ALA A 311 33.43 -29.27 13.02
CA ALA A 311 33.63 -30.19 14.13
C ALA A 311 33.94 -29.40 15.43
N PRO A 312 33.52 -29.92 16.61
CA PRO A 312 34.00 -29.43 17.89
C PRO A 312 35.53 -29.47 17.97
N VAL A 313 36.11 -28.61 18.79
CA VAL A 313 37.57 -28.58 18.98
C VAL A 313 37.96 -28.98 20.39
N ASN A 314 39.23 -29.30 20.60
CA ASN A 314 39.78 -29.64 21.91
C ASN A 314 38.99 -30.75 22.64
N LEU A 315 38.68 -31.84 21.93
CA LEU A 315 38.04 -33.01 22.53
C LEU A 315 39.03 -33.73 23.47
N ILE A 316 38.76 -33.65 24.76
CA ILE A 316 39.52 -34.27 25.84
C ILE A 316 38.73 -35.47 26.35
N SER A 317 39.44 -36.56 26.64
CA SER A 317 38.85 -37.76 27.23
C SER A 317 39.56 -38.14 28.52
N SER A 318 38.78 -38.48 29.55
CA SER A 318 39.26 -38.95 30.85
C SER A 318 38.63 -40.30 31.16
N VAL A 319 39.45 -41.33 31.32
CA VAL A 319 39.01 -42.72 31.52
C VAL A 319 39.09 -43.08 32.99
N ASN A 320 37.98 -43.54 33.56
CA ASN A 320 37.91 -44.04 34.93
C ASN A 320 37.29 -45.44 34.96
N GLY A 321 38.13 -46.47 34.88
CA GLY A 321 37.72 -47.88 34.80
C GLY A 321 36.89 -48.18 33.55
N THR A 322 35.59 -48.46 33.74
CA THR A 322 34.60 -48.72 32.69
C THR A 322 33.75 -47.51 32.33
N SER A 323 34.13 -46.32 32.79
CA SER A 323 33.48 -45.05 32.48
C SER A 323 34.44 -44.07 31.82
N VAL A 324 33.92 -43.23 30.94
CA VAL A 324 34.67 -42.22 30.19
C VAL A 324 33.94 -40.90 30.30
N THR A 325 34.66 -39.86 30.72
CA THR A 325 34.20 -38.48 30.64
C THR A 325 34.79 -37.84 29.40
N LEU A 326 33.94 -37.29 28.54
CA LEU A 326 34.30 -36.53 27.35
C LEU A 326 33.97 -35.06 27.58
N GLU A 327 34.92 -34.18 27.30
CA GLU A 327 34.75 -32.73 27.36
C GLU A 327 35.33 -32.12 26.08
N TRP A 328 34.64 -31.14 25.51
CA TRP A 328 35.08 -30.48 24.27
C TRP A 328 34.80 -28.98 24.31
N ALA A 329 35.41 -28.25 23.39
CA ALA A 329 35.10 -26.85 23.15
C ALA A 329 34.15 -26.69 21.94
N PRO A 330 33.40 -25.57 21.87
CA PRO A 330 32.52 -25.30 20.74
C PRO A 330 33.26 -25.28 19.39
N PRO A 331 32.55 -25.54 18.27
CA PRO A 331 33.11 -25.42 16.93
C PRO A 331 33.73 -24.05 16.67
N LEU A 332 34.83 -24.00 15.91
CA LEU A 332 35.44 -22.73 15.48
C LEU A 332 34.49 -21.93 14.57
N ASP A 333 33.69 -22.63 13.76
CA ASP A 333 32.64 -22.03 12.96
C ASP A 333 31.28 -22.67 13.32
N PRO A 334 30.38 -21.95 14.00
CA PRO A 334 29.04 -22.44 14.30
C PRO A 334 28.10 -22.40 13.09
N GLY A 335 28.56 -21.91 11.93
CA GLY A 335 27.78 -21.83 10.70
C GLY A 335 26.78 -20.67 10.68
N GLY A 336 27.01 -19.64 11.51
CA GLY A 336 26.19 -18.43 11.59
C GLY A 336 24.94 -18.57 12.46
N ARG A 337 24.82 -19.63 13.27
CA ARG A 337 23.71 -19.82 14.22
C ARG A 337 24.21 -20.01 15.65
N SER A 338 23.32 -19.79 16.62
CA SER A 338 23.60 -19.96 18.05
C SER A 338 22.92 -21.20 18.65
N ASP A 339 22.12 -21.92 17.87
CA ASP A 339 21.38 -23.12 18.31
C ASP A 339 22.19 -24.42 18.12
N VAL A 340 23.50 -24.35 18.33
CA VAL A 340 24.39 -25.50 18.20
C VAL A 340 24.17 -26.46 19.37
N THR A 341 23.93 -27.72 19.04
CA THR A 341 23.82 -28.86 19.96
C THR A 341 24.76 -29.97 19.53
N TYR A 342 25.02 -30.94 20.40
CA TYR A 342 25.97 -32.01 20.14
C TYR A 342 25.31 -33.39 20.20
N ASN A 343 25.77 -34.29 19.33
CA ASN A 343 25.38 -35.69 19.32
C ASN A 343 26.62 -36.58 19.48
N ALA A 344 26.52 -37.61 20.32
CA ALA A 344 27.60 -38.57 20.53
C ALA A 344 27.31 -39.91 19.86
N VAL A 345 28.18 -40.29 18.92
CA VAL A 345 28.13 -41.60 18.27
C VAL A 345 29.24 -42.47 18.81
N CYS A 346 28.87 -43.60 19.42
CA CYS A 346 29.79 -44.56 20.00
C CYS A 346 29.94 -45.77 19.07
N ARG A 347 31.18 -46.09 18.70
CA ARG A 347 31.52 -47.29 17.95
C ARG A 347 32.57 -48.12 18.68
N ARG A 348 32.33 -49.42 18.80
CA ARG A 348 33.26 -50.40 19.37
C ARG A 348 34.04 -51.09 18.26
N CYS A 349 35.37 -51.10 18.37
CA CYS A 349 36.27 -51.68 17.37
C CYS A 349 37.07 -52.84 18.02
N PRO A 350 36.66 -54.11 17.86
CA PRO A 350 37.26 -55.25 18.58
C PRO A 350 38.74 -55.49 18.24
N TRP A 351 39.17 -55.24 16.99
CA TRP A 351 40.54 -55.39 16.51
C TRP A 351 40.87 -54.40 15.37
N ALA A 352 42.16 -54.07 15.18
CA ALA A 352 42.64 -53.04 14.23
C ALA A 352 42.25 -53.25 12.74
N LEU A 353 41.81 -54.45 12.35
CA LEU A 353 41.43 -54.82 10.98
C LEU A 353 39.93 -55.14 10.82
N SER A 354 39.12 -54.99 11.88
CA SER A 354 37.69 -55.33 11.89
C SER A 354 36.78 -54.10 11.78
N ARG A 355 35.61 -54.24 11.13
CA ARG A 355 34.60 -53.17 11.00
C ARG A 355 34.05 -52.82 12.38
N CYS A 356 34.14 -51.55 12.78
CA CYS A 356 33.60 -51.09 14.06
C CYS A 356 32.07 -51.17 14.07
N GLU A 357 31.51 -51.66 15.18
CA GLU A 357 30.07 -51.81 15.40
C GLU A 357 29.55 -50.69 16.30
N ALA A 358 28.24 -50.39 16.24
CA ALA A 358 27.63 -49.48 17.20
C ALA A 358 27.77 -50.04 18.63
N CYS A 359 27.95 -49.16 19.61
CA CYS A 359 27.97 -49.58 21.02
C CYS A 359 26.62 -50.21 21.41
N GLY A 360 26.67 -51.34 22.12
CA GLY A 360 25.46 -52.08 22.51
C GLY A 360 24.59 -51.31 23.52
N SER A 361 23.33 -51.71 23.66
CA SER A 361 22.31 -51.06 24.52
C SER A 361 22.66 -51.00 26.02
N GLY A 362 23.74 -51.65 26.46
CA GLY A 362 24.23 -51.60 27.84
C GLY A 362 24.99 -50.32 28.21
N THR A 363 25.43 -49.52 27.24
CA THR A 363 26.19 -48.28 27.49
C THR A 363 25.27 -47.14 27.89
N ARG A 364 25.58 -46.45 28.98
CA ARG A 364 24.76 -45.35 29.52
C ARG A 364 25.40 -43.99 29.25
N PHE A 365 24.66 -43.11 28.58
CA PHE A 365 25.06 -41.73 28.32
C PHE A 365 24.37 -40.80 29.33
N VAL A 366 25.13 -39.93 29.99
CA VAL A 366 24.62 -38.98 30.99
C VAL A 366 25.14 -37.57 30.65
N PRO A 367 24.26 -36.58 30.45
CA PRO A 367 22.81 -36.61 30.69
C PRO A 367 21.99 -37.36 29.62
N GLN A 368 22.40 -37.30 28.35
CA GLN A 368 21.72 -37.91 27.21
C GLN A 368 22.70 -38.09 26.05
N GLN A 369 22.35 -38.89 25.03
CA GLN A 369 23.26 -39.17 23.92
C GLN A 369 23.21 -38.12 22.79
N THR A 370 22.05 -37.49 22.59
CA THR A 370 21.78 -36.54 21.49
C THR A 370 21.23 -35.22 22.03
N SER A 371 21.33 -34.15 21.24
CA SER A 371 20.84 -32.82 21.59
C SER A 371 21.45 -32.29 22.90
N LEU A 372 22.74 -32.55 23.10
CA LEU A 372 23.51 -32.04 24.23
C LEU A 372 23.76 -30.54 24.03
N VAL A 373 23.40 -29.74 25.02
CA VAL A 373 23.70 -28.29 25.04
C VAL A 373 25.04 -28.02 25.73
N GLN A 374 25.36 -28.81 26.74
CA GLN A 374 26.64 -28.75 27.45
C GLN A 374 27.70 -29.55 26.70
N ALA A 375 28.92 -29.02 26.66
CA ALA A 375 30.06 -29.63 26.00
C ALA A 375 30.77 -30.67 26.88
N SER A 376 29.99 -31.46 27.63
CA SER A 376 30.46 -32.53 28.50
C SER A 376 29.50 -33.72 28.49
N LEU A 377 30.05 -34.93 28.53
CA LEU A 377 29.29 -36.17 28.47
C LEU A 377 30.00 -37.28 29.25
N LEU A 378 29.26 -37.94 30.15
CA LEU A 378 29.73 -39.14 30.84
C LEU A 378 29.14 -40.38 30.16
N VAL A 379 30.01 -41.29 29.74
CA VAL A 379 29.65 -42.60 29.17
C VAL A 379 30.05 -43.69 30.17
N ALA A 380 29.07 -44.39 30.72
CA ALA A 380 29.27 -45.46 31.70
C ALA A 380 28.89 -46.83 31.13
N ASN A 381 29.25 -47.89 31.87
CA ASN A 381 28.98 -49.29 31.53
C ASN A 381 29.68 -49.77 30.23
N LEU A 382 30.87 -49.27 29.96
CA LEU A 382 31.70 -49.77 28.85
C LEU A 382 32.36 -51.10 29.26
N LEU A 383 32.47 -52.03 28.31
CA LEU A 383 33.25 -53.27 28.53
C LEU A 383 34.72 -52.92 28.76
N ALA A 384 35.37 -53.58 29.71
CA ALA A 384 36.81 -53.45 29.95
C ALA A 384 37.63 -54.10 28.82
N HIS A 385 38.87 -53.64 28.61
CA HIS A 385 39.80 -54.12 27.59
C HIS A 385 39.26 -54.06 26.15
N MET A 386 38.46 -53.04 25.85
CA MET A 386 37.88 -52.83 24.53
C MET A 386 38.22 -51.44 24.01
N ASN A 387 38.41 -51.34 22.70
CA ASN A 387 38.68 -50.07 22.02
C ASN A 387 37.35 -49.47 21.57
N TYR A 388 37.08 -48.25 22.02
CA TYR A 388 35.93 -47.45 21.62
C TYR A 388 36.40 -46.23 20.84
N SER A 389 35.64 -45.86 19.83
CA SER A 389 35.77 -44.59 19.13
C SER A 389 34.50 -43.78 19.38
N PHE A 390 34.69 -42.58 19.94
CA PHE A 390 33.60 -41.63 20.18
C PHE A 390 33.70 -40.51 19.17
N TRP A 391 32.61 -40.31 18.44
CA TRP A 391 32.45 -39.25 17.45
C TRP A 391 31.49 -38.23 18.04
N ILE A 392 31.99 -37.03 18.32
CA ILE A 392 31.17 -35.92 18.80
C ILE A 392 30.85 -35.02 17.63
N GLU A 393 29.60 -35.07 17.18
CA GLU A 393 29.07 -34.26 16.10
C GLU A 393 28.51 -32.96 16.65
N ALA A 394 28.80 -31.84 15.99
CA ALA A 394 28.10 -30.59 16.20
C ALA A 394 26.95 -30.47 15.19
N VAL A 395 25.79 -30.05 15.67
CA VAL A 395 24.53 -30.02 14.90
C VAL A 395 23.81 -28.70 15.20
N ASN A 396 23.31 -28.04 14.17
CA ASN A 396 22.40 -26.89 14.28
C ASN A 396 21.12 -27.15 13.48
N GLY A 397 20.16 -26.23 13.54
CA GLY A 397 18.86 -26.39 12.87
C GLY A 397 18.87 -26.56 11.34
N VAL A 398 20.02 -26.42 10.67
CA VAL A 398 20.16 -26.66 9.22
C VAL A 398 21.01 -27.89 8.87
N SER A 399 21.56 -28.58 9.87
CA SER A 399 22.46 -29.71 9.65
C SER A 399 21.78 -30.91 8.99
N ASP A 400 20.47 -31.05 9.14
CA ASP A 400 19.69 -32.13 8.53
C ASP A 400 19.35 -31.87 7.06
N LEU A 401 19.52 -30.64 6.58
CA LEU A 401 19.27 -30.23 5.20
C LEU A 401 20.49 -30.45 4.30
N SER A 402 21.66 -30.63 4.90
CA SER A 402 22.90 -30.86 4.16
C SER A 402 23.05 -32.32 3.76
N PRO A 403 23.39 -32.62 2.50
CA PRO A 403 23.73 -33.98 2.06
C PRO A 403 25.16 -34.38 2.48
N GLU A 404 25.97 -33.44 2.98
CA GLU A 404 27.34 -33.72 3.42
C GLU A 404 27.33 -34.52 4.74
N PRO A 405 28.26 -35.48 4.91
CA PRO A 405 28.39 -36.18 6.18
C PRO A 405 28.74 -35.20 7.30
N ARG A 406 28.12 -35.42 8.48
CA ARG A 406 28.33 -34.57 9.65
C ARG A 406 29.80 -34.58 10.05
N ARG A 407 30.31 -33.41 10.37
CA ARG A 407 31.69 -33.24 10.85
C ARG A 407 31.72 -33.55 12.35
N ALA A 408 32.66 -34.40 12.74
CA ALA A 408 32.79 -34.85 14.13
C ALA A 408 34.23 -34.76 14.62
N ALA A 409 34.39 -34.47 15.91
CA ALA A 409 35.64 -34.70 16.61
C ALA A 409 35.69 -36.16 17.06
N VAL A 410 36.82 -36.84 16.83
CA VAL A 410 36.96 -38.28 17.11
C VAL A 410 38.02 -38.50 18.16
N VAL A 411 37.71 -39.30 19.17
CA VAL A 411 38.67 -39.78 20.16
C VAL A 411 38.58 -41.30 20.29
N ASN A 412 39.75 -41.95 20.25
CA ASN A 412 39.88 -43.39 20.42
C ASN A 412 40.36 -43.69 21.84
N ILE A 413 39.63 -44.57 22.53
CA ILE A 413 39.79 -44.81 23.96
C ILE A 413 39.84 -46.31 24.22
N THR A 414 40.73 -46.71 25.12
CA THR A 414 40.83 -48.08 25.62
C THR A 414 40.44 -48.12 27.10
N THR A 415 39.51 -49.01 27.46
CA THR A 415 39.02 -49.13 28.85
C THR A 415 39.90 -50.07 29.67
N ASN A 416 40.25 -49.67 30.89
CA ASN A 416 41.12 -50.44 31.80
C ASN A 416 40.32 -51.19 32.88
N GLN A 417 40.94 -52.15 33.58
CA GLN A 417 40.27 -52.96 34.60
C GLN A 417 39.58 -52.11 35.69
N ALA A 418 38.33 -52.46 36.00
CA ALA A 418 37.67 -52.03 37.23
C ALA A 418 38.30 -52.79 38.43
N GLY A 419 39.18 -52.12 39.18
CA GLY A 419 39.71 -52.66 40.42
C GLY A 419 38.63 -52.85 41.47
N ARG A 420 38.26 -54.11 41.77
CA ARG A 420 37.49 -54.47 42.97
C ARG A 420 38.30 -54.08 44.21
N ARG A 421 37.91 -53.01 44.93
CA ARG A 421 38.30 -52.87 46.33
C ARG A 421 37.58 -53.95 47.14
N ARG A 422 38.25 -55.07 47.40
CA ARG A 422 37.89 -56.00 48.47
C ARG A 422 38.44 -55.44 49.78
N ASN A 423 37.55 -55.23 50.75
CA ASN A 423 37.93 -55.01 52.15
C ASN A 423 38.79 -56.20 52.61
N SER A 424 40.05 -55.95 52.94
CA SER A 424 40.84 -56.82 53.80
C SER A 424 41.39 -55.97 54.93
N VAL A 425 40.77 -56.16 56.10
CA VAL A 425 41.23 -55.70 57.42
C VAL A 425 42.61 -56.28 57.70
N PRO A 426 43.60 -55.48 58.14
CA PRO A 426 44.73 -55.98 58.89
C PRO A 426 44.52 -55.72 60.37
N GLN A 427 44.45 -56.81 61.16
CA GLN A 427 44.63 -56.80 62.60
C GLN A 427 46.07 -56.40 62.93
N ILE A 428 46.25 -55.46 63.88
CA ILE A 428 47.52 -55.26 64.61
C ILE A 428 47.18 -55.07 66.11
N PRO A 429 48.01 -55.61 67.04
CA PRO A 429 47.66 -55.86 68.44
C PRO A 429 47.76 -54.61 69.32
N GLY A 430 47.00 -54.61 70.42
CA GLY A 430 46.88 -53.49 71.35
C GLY A 430 48.09 -53.27 72.28
N PRO A 431 48.19 -52.08 72.91
CA PRO A 431 49.03 -51.82 74.08
C PRO A 431 48.22 -51.74 75.39
N PRO A 432 48.87 -51.82 76.56
CA PRO A 432 48.22 -52.04 77.85
C PRO A 432 47.72 -50.75 78.52
N ALA A 433 46.96 -50.97 79.59
CA ALA A 433 46.12 -50.04 80.34
C ALA A 433 46.85 -48.92 81.12
N SER A 434 46.04 -47.89 81.40
CA SER A 434 46.31 -46.61 82.09
C SER A 434 46.74 -46.72 83.56
N PRO A 435 47.07 -45.56 84.17
CA PRO A 435 46.34 -45.13 85.36
C PRO A 435 45.81 -43.68 85.27
N ALA A 436 44.78 -43.40 86.08
CA ALA A 436 43.99 -42.17 86.16
C ALA A 436 44.56 -41.15 87.22
N PRO A 437 43.79 -40.15 87.74
CA PRO A 437 43.47 -38.83 87.16
C PRO A 437 43.86 -37.62 88.08
N GLY A 438 43.70 -36.37 87.61
CA GLY A 438 43.76 -35.14 88.44
C GLY A 438 43.60 -33.82 87.65
N PRO A 439 43.16 -32.68 88.26
CA PRO A 439 42.08 -31.87 87.67
C PRO A 439 42.37 -30.40 87.27
N SER A 440 41.53 -29.90 86.35
CA SER A 440 40.89 -28.55 86.27
C SER A 440 41.63 -27.26 85.87
N ARG A 441 40.87 -26.47 85.06
CA ARG A 441 40.73 -24.99 84.93
C ARG A 441 41.53 -24.19 83.87
N GLY A 442 40.76 -23.35 83.12
CA GLY A 442 41.18 -22.10 82.45
C GLY A 442 40.81 -22.04 80.95
N GLN A 443 39.57 -21.72 80.54
CA GLN A 443 39.03 -20.40 80.11
C GLN A 443 39.68 -19.68 78.90
N SER A 444 38.82 -19.46 77.88
CA SER A 444 38.72 -18.34 76.90
C SER A 444 39.84 -18.16 75.86
N SER A 445 39.61 -17.71 74.62
CA SER A 445 38.51 -16.92 74.05
C SER A 445 38.27 -17.22 72.56
N ALA A 446 37.02 -17.06 72.14
CA ALA A 446 36.52 -17.18 70.77
C ALA A 446 36.78 -15.92 69.92
N GLY A 447 36.75 -16.10 68.60
CA GLY A 447 36.76 -15.02 67.61
C GLY A 447 36.36 -15.53 66.21
N ASP A 448 35.09 -15.91 66.06
CA ASP A 448 34.40 -16.03 64.77
C ASP A 448 33.55 -14.78 64.54
N MET A 449 33.52 -14.25 63.31
CA MET A 449 32.53 -13.24 62.92
C MET A 449 31.99 -13.53 61.52
N LEU A 450 30.67 -13.53 61.45
CA LEU A 450 29.84 -13.91 60.31
C LEU A 450 28.61 -12.96 60.31
N TRP A 451 28.13 -12.62 59.10
CA TRP A 451 26.77 -12.16 58.71
C TRP A 451 26.32 -10.67 58.77
N ALA A 452 26.01 -10.18 57.55
CA ALA A 452 24.88 -9.41 56.99
C ALA A 452 23.70 -8.84 57.84
N PHE A 453 23.04 -7.79 57.30
CA PHE A 453 21.58 -7.54 57.06
C PHE A 453 21.25 -6.01 57.07
N ARG A 454 20.43 -5.41 56.17
CA ARG A 454 18.94 -5.23 56.18
C ARG A 454 18.51 -4.28 55.00
N GLN A 455 17.51 -4.56 54.16
CA GLN A 455 16.02 -4.34 54.18
C GLN A 455 15.48 -3.07 53.44
N MET A 456 14.38 -3.29 52.67
CA MET A 456 13.55 -2.42 51.75
C MET A 456 12.45 -1.59 52.49
N PRO A 457 11.28 -1.08 51.93
CA PRO A 457 10.80 -0.62 50.58
C PRO A 457 9.94 0.70 50.57
N LEU A 458 9.42 1.16 49.39
CA LEU A 458 7.99 1.48 49.02
C LEU A 458 7.74 2.64 48.00
N TRP A 459 6.70 2.45 47.16
CA TRP A 459 6.09 3.18 46.00
C TRP A 459 4.97 4.22 46.43
N PRO A 460 4.11 4.86 45.57
CA PRO A 460 4.18 5.49 44.20
C PRO A 460 3.31 6.82 43.99
N CYS A 461 3.25 7.33 42.72
CA CYS A 461 2.10 8.00 41.98
C CYS A 461 1.91 9.58 41.97
N PRO A 462 1.09 10.22 41.07
CA PRO A 462 1.49 10.84 39.77
C PRO A 462 0.86 12.25 39.42
N SER A 463 1.08 12.75 38.18
CA SER A 463 0.18 13.55 37.27
C SER A 463 0.44 15.05 36.93
N HIS A 464 0.53 15.29 35.59
CA HIS A 464 0.00 16.37 34.71
C HIS A 464 0.63 17.79 34.53
N GLN A 465 0.65 18.17 33.22
CA GLN A 465 0.57 19.50 32.54
C GLN A 465 1.84 20.18 31.97
N ASP A 466 1.91 20.20 30.62
CA ASP A 466 2.61 21.17 29.74
C ASP A 466 2.09 22.61 29.97
N PRO A 467 2.84 23.72 29.69
CA PRO A 467 3.48 23.99 28.38
C PRO A 467 4.81 24.82 28.40
N GLU A 468 5.37 25.03 27.21
CA GLU A 468 6.31 26.09 26.77
C GLU A 468 6.94 27.00 27.85
N LEU A 469 8.27 26.90 28.05
CA LEU A 469 9.15 28.07 28.04
C LEU A 469 10.64 27.64 27.95
N GLU A 470 11.31 28.21 26.95
CA GLU A 470 12.68 28.77 26.94
C GLU A 470 13.78 28.02 27.73
N ALA A 471 14.72 27.38 27.06
CA ALA A 471 15.90 27.96 26.40
C ALA A 471 17.17 27.98 27.29
N LEU A 472 18.28 27.64 26.64
CA LEU A 472 19.69 27.74 27.05
C LEU A 472 20.29 26.66 27.98
N HIS A 473 20.99 25.74 27.31
CA HIS A 473 22.45 25.53 27.44
C HIS A 473 23.03 25.17 28.83
N CYS A 474 23.55 23.95 28.97
CA CYS A 474 25.00 23.64 28.89
C CYS A 474 25.33 22.23 29.43
N LEU A 475 26.17 21.52 28.66
CA LEU A 475 27.03 20.37 28.99
C LEU A 475 26.39 19.02 29.36
#